data_AF-A0A1Y4WCV3-F1
#
_entry.id   AF-A0A1Y4WCV3-F1
#
_cell.length_a   1.000
_cell.length_b   1.000
_cell.length_c   1.000
_cell.angle_alpha   90.00
_cell.angle_beta   90.00
_cell.angle_gamma   90.00
#
_symmetry.space_group_name_H-M   'P 1'
#
loop_
_entity.id
_entity.type
_entity.pdbx_description
1 polymer ?
#
loop_
_entity_poly.entity_id
_entity_poly.type
_entity_poly.pdbx_seq_one_letter_code
_entity_poly.pdbx_strand_id
1 'polypeptide(L)'
;MSTIGSRIRQKRQELGMSVDELAARLGKNRATVYRYESDDIENFPISIIGPLAEALQVSPAYLMGWIETEQPATKDDDGLAEIVKIFTALSSENRAKLLELSRLYLTSQSNTEGKQ
;
A
#
# COMPACT_ATOMS: atom_id res chain seq x y z
N MET A 1 -10.93 18.99 4.07
CA MET A 1 -10.77 17.71 3.34
C MET A 1 -9.28 17.48 3.16
N SER A 2 -8.79 16.27 3.43
CA SER A 2 -7.39 15.93 3.16
C SER A 2 -7.28 15.46 1.71
N THR A 3 -6.31 15.97 0.96
CA THR A 3 -6.00 15.59 -0.42
C THR A 3 -4.81 14.64 -0.47
N ILE A 4 -4.49 14.10 -1.64
CA ILE A 4 -3.27 13.29 -1.81
C ILE A 4 -2.01 14.13 -1.50
N GLY A 5 -1.98 15.39 -1.95
CA GLY A 5 -0.86 16.29 -1.71
C GLY A 5 -0.66 16.63 -0.24
N SER A 6 -1.73 16.89 0.49
CA SER A 6 -1.64 17.12 1.94
C SER A 6 -1.15 15.88 2.70
N ARG A 7 -1.58 14.67 2.31
CA ARG A 7 -1.10 13.41 2.92
C ARG A 7 0.37 13.16 2.64
N ILE A 8 0.83 13.38 1.42
CA ILE A 8 2.25 13.25 1.06
C ILE A 8 3.11 14.18 1.93
N ARG A 9 2.72 15.46 2.03
CA ARG A 9 3.44 16.45 2.84
C ARG A 9 3.46 16.05 4.31
N GLN A 10 2.31 15.65 4.85
CA GLN A 10 2.18 15.26 6.24
C GLN A 10 3.09 14.06 6.57
N LYS A 11 2.98 12.96 5.81
CA LYS A 11 3.81 11.77 6.03
C LYS A 11 5.30 12.06 5.91
N ARG A 12 5.70 12.89 4.94
CA ARG A 12 7.11 13.30 4.80
C ARG A 12 7.62 14.02 6.05
N GLN A 13 6.83 14.96 6.59
CA GLN A 13 7.19 15.72 7.79
C GLN A 13 7.23 14.84 9.05
N GLU A 14 6.29 13.90 9.19
CA GLU A 14 6.28 12.93 10.29
C GLU A 14 7.52 12.02 10.28
N LEU A 15 8.01 11.66 9.09
CA LEU A 15 9.26 10.91 8.92
C LEU A 15 10.52 11.78 9.09
N GLY A 16 10.38 13.08 9.36
CA GLY A 16 11.50 14.01 9.47
C GLY A 16 12.25 14.23 8.14
N MET A 17 11.63 13.88 7.02
CA MET A 17 12.28 13.87 5.71
C MET A 17 12.21 15.25 5.04
N SER A 18 13.33 15.71 4.47
CA SER A 18 13.35 16.94 3.67
C SER A 18 12.75 16.71 2.27
N VAL A 19 12.35 17.79 1.60
CA VAL A 19 11.84 17.70 0.22
C VAL A 19 12.92 17.14 -0.74
N ASP A 20 14.19 17.48 -0.49
CA ASP A 20 15.31 16.99 -1.31
C ASP A 20 15.55 15.49 -1.10
N GLU A 21 15.39 14.99 0.13
CA GLU A 21 15.48 13.56 0.43
C GLU A 21 14.36 12.76 -0.25
N LEU A 22 13.12 13.26 -0.19
CA LEU A 22 12.01 12.61 -0.90
C LEU A 22 12.24 12.62 -2.42
N ALA A 23 12.73 13.74 -2.96
CA ALA A 23 13.07 13.86 -4.37
C ALA A 23 14.14 12.84 -4.78
N ALA A 24 15.19 12.69 -3.97
CA ALA A 24 16.25 11.71 -4.19
C ALA A 24 15.72 10.27 -4.17
N ARG A 25 14.86 9.90 -3.20
CA ARG A 25 14.23 8.57 -3.13
C ARG A 25 13.38 8.24 -4.35
N LEU A 26 12.70 9.24 -4.92
CA LEU A 26 11.83 9.08 -6.08
C LEU A 26 12.58 9.17 -7.42
N GLY A 27 13.87 9.52 -7.41
CA GLY A 27 14.62 9.86 -8.62
C GLY A 27 14.01 11.05 -9.37
N LYS A 28 13.52 12.05 -8.63
CA LYS A 28 12.88 13.28 -9.15
C LYS A 28 13.60 14.52 -8.64
N ASN A 29 13.21 15.69 -9.15
CA ASN A 29 13.70 16.97 -8.66
C ASN A 29 12.76 17.55 -7.58
N ARG A 30 13.28 18.51 -6.79
CA ARG A 30 12.56 19.19 -5.71
C ARG A 30 11.23 19.82 -6.19
N ALA A 31 11.23 20.45 -7.37
CA ALA A 31 10.05 21.08 -7.94
C ALA A 31 8.91 20.08 -8.20
N THR A 32 9.26 18.86 -8.62
CA THR A 32 8.29 17.78 -8.85
C THR A 32 7.66 17.32 -7.54
N VAL A 33 8.44 17.21 -6.46
CA VAL A 33 7.91 16.86 -5.13
C VAL A 33 7.00 17.94 -4.58
N TYR A 34 7.36 19.23 -4.73
CA TYR A 34 6.46 20.32 -4.34
C TYR A 34 5.12 20.26 -5.06
N ARG A 35 5.14 19.90 -6.35
CA ARG A 35 3.93 19.70 -7.14
C ARG A 35 3.13 18.50 -6.66
N TYR A 36 3.78 17.42 -6.23
CA TYR A 36 3.07 16.27 -5.61
C TYR A 36 2.45 16.62 -4.26
N GLU A 37 3.10 17.49 -3.49
CA GLU A 37 2.62 17.98 -2.19
C GLU A 37 1.63 19.15 -2.30
N SER A 38 1.37 19.63 -3.52
CA SER A 38 0.35 20.63 -3.79
C SER A 38 -0.89 19.98 -4.40
N ASP A 39 -2.02 20.68 -4.28
CA ASP A 39 -3.29 20.26 -4.89
C ASP A 39 -3.39 20.70 -6.36
N ASP A 40 -2.27 21.11 -6.96
CA ASP A 40 -2.22 21.70 -8.31
C ASP A 40 -2.20 20.66 -9.43
N ILE A 41 -2.22 19.36 -9.09
CA ILE A 41 -2.25 18.28 -10.09
C ILE A 41 -3.69 17.81 -10.27
N GLU A 42 -4.35 18.31 -11.31
CA GLU A 42 -5.71 17.91 -11.71
C GLU A 42 -5.81 16.40 -12.00
N ASN A 43 -4.76 15.81 -12.59
CA ASN A 43 -4.67 14.37 -12.89
C ASN A 43 -3.38 13.78 -12.32
N PHE A 44 -3.45 13.29 -11.08
CA PHE A 44 -2.29 12.72 -10.38
C PHE A 44 -1.80 11.45 -11.08
N PRO A 45 -0.52 11.35 -11.51
CA PRO A 45 -0.04 10.18 -12.24
C PRO A 45 -0.09 8.92 -11.38
N ILE A 46 -0.89 7.92 -11.79
CA ILE A 46 -1.04 6.66 -11.03
C ILE A 46 0.29 5.95 -10.85
N SER A 47 1.18 6.02 -11.85
CA SER A 47 2.49 5.37 -11.83
C SER A 47 3.42 5.84 -10.71
N ILE A 48 3.19 7.04 -10.13
CA ILE A 48 4.03 7.56 -9.04
C ILE A 48 3.49 7.19 -7.65
N ILE A 49 2.24 6.72 -7.55
CA ILE A 49 1.60 6.42 -6.25
C ILE A 49 2.33 5.30 -5.53
N GLY A 50 2.67 4.21 -6.22
CA GLY A 50 3.43 3.10 -5.65
C GLY A 50 4.81 3.54 -5.11
N PRO A 51 5.66 4.19 -5.92
CA PRO A 51 6.93 4.75 -5.45
C PRO A 51 6.79 5.75 -4.28
N LEU A 52 5.76 6.59 -4.28
CA LEU A 52 5.47 7.51 -3.16
C LEU A 52 5.10 6.76 -1.88
N ALA A 53 4.21 5.77 -1.99
CA ALA A 53 3.80 4.90 -0.90
C ALA A 53 5.00 4.19 -0.27
N GLU A 54 5.88 3.61 -1.09
CA GLU A 54 7.12 3.00 -0.61
C GLU A 54 8.04 4.02 0.08
N ALA A 55 8.29 5.17 -0.55
CA ALA A 55 9.18 6.19 0.01
C ALA A 55 8.68 6.77 1.34
N LEU A 56 7.36 6.86 1.50
CA LEU A 56 6.65 7.41 2.66
C LEU A 56 6.17 6.35 3.66
N GLN A 57 6.49 5.07 3.42
CA GLN A 57 6.16 3.95 4.32
C GLN A 57 4.65 3.84 4.64
N VAL A 58 3.80 4.12 3.65
CA VAL A 58 2.33 4.03 3.75
C VAL A 58 1.76 3.34 2.54
N SER A 59 0.56 2.76 2.64
CA SER A 59 -0.08 2.12 1.51
C SER A 59 -0.51 3.12 0.41
N PRO A 60 -0.55 2.70 -0.86
CA PRO A 60 -1.17 3.47 -1.94
C PRO A 60 -2.62 3.88 -1.61
N ALA A 61 -3.37 3.01 -0.95
CA ALA A 61 -4.76 3.25 -0.54
C ALA A 61 -4.87 4.41 0.47
N TYR A 62 -3.91 4.52 1.39
CA TYR A 62 -3.86 5.65 2.33
C TYR A 62 -3.58 6.97 1.61
N LEU A 63 -2.59 7.01 0.70
CA LEU A 63 -2.29 8.23 -0.06
C LEU A 63 -3.47 8.69 -0.92
N MET A 64 -4.20 7.74 -1.51
CA MET A 64 -5.41 8.00 -2.28
C MET A 64 -6.63 8.36 -1.42
N GLY A 65 -6.53 8.24 -0.09
CA GLY A 65 -7.62 8.53 0.83
C GLY A 65 -8.75 7.50 0.80
N TRP A 66 -8.50 6.28 0.29
CA TRP A 66 -9.47 5.19 0.31
C TRP A 66 -9.59 4.53 1.68
N ILE A 67 -8.54 4.67 2.51
CA ILE A 67 -8.54 4.25 3.91
C ILE A 67 -7.99 5.39 4.77
N GLU A 68 -8.51 5.52 5.99
CA GLU A 68 -8.03 6.53 6.95
C GLU A 68 -6.86 6.01 7.81
N THR A 69 -6.73 4.69 7.93
CA THR A 69 -5.69 4.05 8.73
C THR A 69 -4.40 3.91 7.95
N GLU A 70 -3.29 4.33 8.56
CA GLU A 70 -1.95 4.10 8.03
C GLU A 70 -1.64 2.60 8.10
N GLN A 71 -1.73 1.93 6.96
CA GLN A 71 -1.14 0.61 6.79
C GLN A 71 0.23 0.79 6.13
N PRO A 72 1.30 0.22 6.68
CA PRO A 72 2.61 0.37 6.09
C PRO A 72 2.64 -0.34 4.74
N ALA A 73 3.15 0.34 3.70
CA ALA A 73 3.53 -0.35 2.47
C ALA A 73 4.81 -1.14 2.75
N THR A 74 4.69 -2.40 3.17
CA THR A 74 5.86 -3.27 3.22
C THR A 74 5.74 -4.33 2.14
N LYS A 75 6.85 -4.56 1.44
CA LYS A 75 7.05 -5.73 0.57
C LYS A 75 7.09 -7.04 1.36
N ASP A 76 7.13 -6.93 2.69
CA ASP A 76 7.25 -8.01 3.67
C ASP A 76 5.93 -8.28 4.43
N ASP A 77 4.86 -7.53 4.15
CA ASP A 77 3.52 -7.84 4.65
C ASP A 77 2.84 -8.76 3.63
N ASP A 78 3.04 -10.05 3.82
CA ASP A 78 2.34 -11.12 3.10
C ASP A 78 0.86 -11.24 3.51
N GLY A 79 0.34 -10.29 4.30
CA GLY A 79 -1.02 -10.29 4.80
C GLY A 79 -1.26 -11.29 5.92
N LEU A 80 -0.22 -11.98 6.44
CA LEU A 80 -0.39 -13.01 7.46
C LEU A 80 -1.07 -12.45 8.72
N ALA A 81 -0.64 -11.27 9.17
CA ALA A 81 -1.22 -10.62 10.35
C ALA A 81 -2.70 -10.27 10.15
N GLU A 82 -3.08 -9.84 8.94
CA GLU A 82 -4.46 -9.53 8.58
C GLU A 82 -5.32 -10.80 8.48
N ILE A 83 -4.82 -11.85 7.81
CA ILE A 83 -5.47 -13.15 7.69
C ILE A 83 -5.75 -13.74 9.08
N VAL A 84 -4.78 -13.68 10.00
CA VAL A 84 -4.94 -14.18 11.37
C VAL A 84 -6.06 -13.42 12.09
N LYS A 85 -6.08 -12.08 12.01
CA LYS A 85 -7.14 -11.27 12.62
C LYS A 85 -8.51 -11.63 12.04
N ILE A 86 -8.64 -11.67 10.72
CA ILE A 86 -9.90 -12.02 10.04
C ILE A 86 -10.35 -13.43 10.47
N PHE A 87 -9.47 -14.41 10.40
CA PHE A 87 -9.80 -15.80 10.76
C PHE A 87 -10.31 -15.91 12.20
N THR A 88 -9.66 -15.23 13.15
CA THR A 88 -10.10 -15.23 14.56
C THR A 88 -11.46 -14.53 14.77
N ALA A 89 -11.84 -13.58 13.91
CA ALA A 89 -13.15 -12.92 13.99
C ALA A 89 -14.29 -13.72 13.34
N LEU A 90 -14.00 -14.66 12.44
CA LEU A 90 -15.01 -15.48 11.75
C LEU A 90 -15.68 -16.51 12.67
N SER A 91 -16.93 -16.85 12.36
CA SER A 91 -17.64 -17.99 12.95
C SER A 91 -16.99 -19.33 12.55
N SER A 92 -17.25 -20.39 13.31
CA SER A 92 -16.73 -21.73 13.02
C SER A 92 -17.10 -22.22 11.61
N GLU A 93 -18.32 -21.93 11.16
CA GLU A 93 -18.78 -22.26 9.81
C GLU A 93 -17.97 -21.51 8.73
N ASN A 94 -17.77 -20.20 8.90
CA ASN A 94 -17.04 -19.39 7.93
C ASN A 94 -15.54 -19.70 7.92
N ARG A 95 -14.96 -20.08 9.07
CA ARG A 95 -13.59 -20.59 9.13
C ARG A 95 -13.43 -21.88 8.33
N ALA A 96 -14.38 -22.80 8.42
CA ALA A 96 -14.35 -24.04 7.65
C ALA A 96 -14.38 -23.77 6.13
N LYS A 97 -15.25 -22.87 5.67
CA LYS A 97 -15.30 -22.43 4.26
C LYS A 97 -14.00 -21.79 3.79
N LEU A 98 -13.41 -20.92 4.61
CA LEU A 98 -12.13 -20.28 4.28
C LEU A 98 -11.01 -21.32 4.14
N LEU A 99 -10.94 -22.30 5.04
CA LEU A 99 -9.97 -23.39 4.95
C LEU A 99 -10.17 -24.26 3.71
N GLU A 100 -11.41 -24.54 3.33
CA GLU A 100 -11.72 -25.29 2.10
C GLU A 100 -11.21 -24.54 0.87
N LEU A 101 -11.49 -23.23 0.79
CA LEU A 101 -11.01 -22.38 -0.29
C LEU A 101 -9.47 -22.31 -0.34
N SER A 102 -8.80 -22.19 0.81
CA SER A 102 -7.32 -22.21 0.87
C SER A 102 -6.75 -23.52 0.35
N ARG A 103 -7.36 -24.67 0.66
CA ARG A 103 -6.95 -25.99 0.14
C ARG A 103 -7.15 -26.10 -1.37
N LEU A 104 -8.24 -25.54 -1.89
CA LEU A 104 -8.50 -25.49 -3.34
C LEU A 104 -7.37 -24.74 -4.06
N TYR A 105 -6.96 -23.58 -3.55
CA TYR A 105 -5.85 -22.80 -4.13
C TYR A 105 -4.50 -23.53 -4.04
N LEU A 106 -4.21 -24.22 -2.94
CA LEU A 106 -2.99 -25.04 -2.83
C LEU A 106 -2.96 -26.18 -3.86
N THR A 107 -4.12 -26.80 -4.09
CA THR A 107 -4.27 -27.88 -5.08
C THR A 107 -4.09 -27.35 -6.50
N SER A 108 -4.64 -26.17 -6.81
CA SER A 108 -4.49 -25.57 -8.13
C SER A 108 -3.04 -25.19 -8.44
N GLN A 109 -2.27 -24.75 -7.45
CA GLN A 109 -0.83 -24.43 -7.63
C GLN A 109 -0.01 -25.67 -8.00
N SER A 110 -0.23 -26.79 -7.32
CA SER A 110 0.50 -28.04 -7.57
C SER A 110 0.22 -28.64 -8.96
N ASN A 111 -0.97 -28.39 -9.52
CA ASN A 111 -1.34 -28.88 -10.86
C ASN A 111 -0.72 -28.06 -12.01
N THR A 112 -0.27 -26.83 -11.74
CA THR A 112 0.42 -25.98 -12.73
C THR A 112 1.91 -26.31 -12.88
N GLU A 113 2.54 -26.92 -11.88
CA GLU A 113 3.98 -27.24 -11.88
C GLU A 113 4.32 -28.57 -12.59
N GLY A 114 3.31 -29.40 -12.91
CA GLY A 114 3.48 -30.70 -13.58
C GLY A 114 3.48 -30.68 -15.12
N LYS A 115 3.55 -29.50 -15.75
CA LYS A 115 3.70 -29.34 -17.21
C LYS A 115 5.05 -28.70 -17.54
N GLN A 116 6.12 -29.48 -17.47
CA GLN A 116 7.36 -29.23 -18.22
C GLN A 116 7.65 -30.43 -19.11
#